data_AF-A0A528GE54-F1
#
_entry.id   AF-A0A528GE54-F1
#
_cell.length_a   1.000
_cell.length_b   1.000
_cell.length_c   1.000
_cell.angle_alpha   90.00
_cell.angle_beta   90.00
_cell.angle_gamma   90.00
#
_symmetry.space_group_name_H-M   'P 1'
#
loop_
_entity.id
_entity.type
_entity.pdbx_description
1 polymer ?
#
loop_
_entity_poly.entity_id
_entity_poly.type
_entity_poly.pdbx_seq_one_letter_code
_entity_poly.pdbx_strand_id
1 'polypeptide(L)'
;HKGGGNMVNNGHTIQINMPQGSTLTRGDRVYELVQFHFHAPSEHHVAGKSFPLEVHFVHKDTQSGTLGVLGVFLTPGATNASFAALAAAFPELPNGEVTIDEVNPNWLLPASLGYWTYEGSLT
;
A
#
# COMPACT_ATOMS: atom_id res chain seq x y z
N HIS A 1 6.38 -7.42 8.87
CA HIS A 1 6.76 -8.83 8.62
C HIS A 1 7.55 -8.91 7.31
N LYS A 2 8.45 -9.90 7.19
CA LYS A 2 9.05 -10.31 5.90
C LYS A 2 8.39 -11.63 5.54
N GLY A 3 7.64 -11.65 4.44
CA GLY A 3 6.94 -12.84 3.98
C GLY A 3 6.67 -12.74 2.50
N GLY A 4 6.41 -13.89 1.89
CA GLY A 4 5.95 -13.94 0.51
C GLY A 4 4.52 -13.43 0.38
N GLY A 5 4.18 -12.92 -0.79
CA GLY A 5 2.86 -12.39 -1.11
C GLY A 5 2.41 -12.84 -2.51
N ASN A 6 1.19 -12.49 -2.86
CA ASN A 6 0.68 -12.67 -4.21
C ASN A 6 0.36 -11.29 -4.79
N MET A 7 0.99 -10.98 -5.92
CA MET A 7 0.76 -9.76 -6.69
C MET A 7 -0.22 -10.05 -7.81
N VAL A 8 -1.21 -9.18 -7.96
CA VAL A 8 -2.25 -9.31 -8.99
C VAL A 8 -2.40 -7.97 -9.69
N ASN A 9 -2.45 -8.01 -11.02
CA ASN A 9 -3.05 -6.93 -11.80
C ASN A 9 -4.54 -7.25 -11.96
N ASN A 10 -5.40 -6.61 -11.18
CA ASN A 10 -6.83 -6.93 -11.19
C ASN A 10 -7.63 -6.15 -12.27
N GLY A 11 -6.94 -5.50 -13.21
CA GLY A 11 -7.54 -4.63 -14.22
C GLY A 11 -7.84 -3.21 -13.76
N HIS A 12 -7.76 -2.92 -12.46
CA HIS A 12 -7.93 -1.59 -11.88
C HIS A 12 -6.64 -1.06 -11.23
N THR A 13 -5.87 -1.95 -10.60
CA THR A 13 -4.63 -1.62 -9.90
C THR A 13 -3.68 -2.83 -9.88
N ILE A 14 -2.44 -2.58 -9.47
CA ILE A 14 -1.53 -3.61 -8.99
C ILE A 14 -1.74 -3.75 -7.48
N GLN A 15 -2.24 -4.91 -7.06
CA GLN A 15 -2.49 -5.23 -5.65
C GLN A 15 -1.52 -6.30 -5.18
N ILE A 16 -0.95 -6.11 -3.99
CA ILE A 16 -0.13 -7.10 -3.30
C ILE A 16 -0.90 -7.58 -2.08
N ASN A 17 -1.31 -8.84 -2.09
CA ASN A 17 -1.94 -9.53 -0.97
C ASN A 17 -0.88 -9.94 0.05
N MET A 18 -1.12 -9.60 1.32
CA MET A 18 -0.17 -9.85 2.40
C MET A 18 -0.64 -10.99 3.30
N PRO A 19 0.26 -11.88 3.73
CA PRO A 19 -0.05 -12.83 4.78
C PRO A 19 -0.20 -12.10 6.12
N GLN A 20 -0.84 -12.79 7.07
CA GLN A 20 -1.01 -12.31 8.43
C GLN A 20 0.34 -11.99 9.11
N GLY A 21 0.32 -11.02 10.03
CA GLY A 21 1.47 -10.70 10.90
C GLY A 21 2.16 -9.36 10.68
N SER A 22 1.71 -8.53 9.73
CA SER A 22 2.04 -7.10 9.71
C SER A 22 0.89 -6.29 10.27
N THR A 23 1.19 -5.28 11.11
CA THR A 23 0.17 -4.49 11.78
C THR A 23 0.50 -3.00 11.79
N LEU A 24 -0.56 -2.20 11.87
CA LEU A 24 -0.53 -0.77 12.17
C LEU A 24 -1.23 -0.57 13.53
N THR A 25 -0.62 0.19 14.43
CA THR A 25 -1.21 0.55 15.72
C THR A 25 -1.55 2.03 15.75
N ARG A 26 -2.79 2.37 16.12
CA ARG A 26 -3.26 3.75 16.30
C ARG A 26 -4.01 3.84 17.63
N GLY A 27 -3.38 4.46 18.63
CA GLY A 27 -3.91 4.47 19.98
C GLY A 27 -3.90 3.06 20.58
N ASP A 28 -5.06 2.61 21.05
CA ASP A 28 -5.32 1.26 21.59
C ASP A 28 -5.77 0.24 20.53
N ARG A 29 -5.95 0.70 19.27
CA ARG A 29 -6.44 -0.14 18.18
C ARG A 29 -5.28 -0.73 17.38
N VAL A 30 -5.40 -2.01 17.07
CA VAL A 30 -4.46 -2.76 16.22
C VAL A 30 -5.18 -3.14 14.94
N TYR A 31 -4.56 -2.83 13.81
CA TYR A 31 -5.08 -3.14 12.48
C TYR A 31 -4.10 -4.07 11.78
N GLU A 32 -4.59 -5.22 11.30
CA GLU A 32 -3.81 -6.16 10.52
C GLU A 32 -3.76 -5.74 9.05
N LEU A 33 -2.56 -5.70 8.45
CA LEU A 33 -2.40 -5.41 7.03
C LEU A 33 -2.94 -6.57 6.20
N VAL A 34 -3.85 -6.27 5.27
CA VAL A 34 -4.48 -7.25 4.38
C VAL A 34 -3.86 -7.20 3.00
N GLN A 35 -3.69 -5.99 2.46
CA GLN A 35 -3.10 -5.76 1.14
C GLN A 35 -2.54 -4.34 1.05
N PHE A 36 -1.76 -4.09 0.01
CA PHE A 36 -1.56 -2.74 -0.48
C PHE A 36 -1.67 -2.68 -2.01
N HIS A 37 -2.02 -1.51 -2.53
CA HIS A 37 -2.23 -1.29 -3.96
C HIS A 37 -1.90 0.14 -4.37
N PHE A 38 -1.85 0.40 -5.68
CA PHE A 38 -1.34 1.66 -6.23
C PHE A 38 -2.38 2.41 -7.07
N HIS A 39 -2.33 3.73 -7.02
CA HIS A 39 -3.13 4.65 -7.86
C HIS A 39 -2.23 5.61 -8.61
N ALA A 40 -2.48 5.78 -9.90
CA ALA A 40 -1.79 6.73 -10.77
C ALA A 40 -2.81 7.50 -11.63
N PRO A 41 -2.96 8.82 -11.48
CA PRO A 41 -2.32 9.69 -10.48
C PRO A 41 -2.85 9.44 -9.06
N SER A 42 -2.35 10.20 -8.07
CA SER A 42 -2.86 10.11 -6.70
C SER A 42 -4.34 10.49 -6.61
N GLU A 43 -5.07 9.80 -5.74
CA GLU A 43 -6.47 10.10 -5.47
C GLU A 43 -6.58 11.32 -4.56
N HIS A 44 -5.76 11.35 -3.50
CA HIS A 44 -5.70 12.49 -2.61
C HIS A 44 -4.99 13.66 -3.26
N HIS A 45 -5.42 14.86 -2.87
CA HIS A 45 -4.81 16.11 -3.25
C HIS A 45 -4.36 16.87 -2.00
N VAL A 46 -3.17 17.47 -2.05
CA VAL A 46 -2.69 18.37 -0.99
C VAL A 46 -2.73 19.80 -1.52
N ALA A 47 -3.53 20.64 -0.87
CA ALA A 47 -3.77 22.03 -1.31
C ALA A 47 -4.19 22.11 -2.80
N GLY A 48 -5.06 21.18 -3.23
CA GLY A 48 -5.56 21.11 -4.60
C GLY A 48 -4.59 20.51 -5.63
N LYS A 49 -3.42 20.00 -5.21
CA LYS A 49 -2.42 19.41 -6.11
C LYS A 49 -2.42 17.89 -5.99
N SER A 50 -2.45 17.20 -7.14
CA SER A 50 -2.25 15.76 -7.26
C SER A 50 -0.75 15.41 -7.27
N PHE A 51 -0.44 14.16 -6.94
CA PHE A 51 0.89 13.55 -6.98
C PHE A 51 0.93 12.45 -8.05
N PRO A 52 2.10 12.11 -8.59
CA PRO A 52 2.19 11.14 -9.68
C PRO A 52 1.73 9.73 -9.33
N LEU A 53 1.91 9.31 -8.07
CA LEU A 53 1.51 7.98 -7.61
C LEU A 53 1.14 8.04 -6.12
N GLU A 54 0.19 7.21 -5.73
CA GLU A 54 -0.19 6.97 -4.35
C GLU A 54 -0.28 5.47 -4.07
N VAL A 55 0.23 5.02 -2.93
CA VAL A 55 0.04 3.65 -2.45
C VAL A 55 -0.91 3.66 -1.27
N HIS A 56 -1.87 2.73 -1.26
CA HIS A 56 -2.81 2.49 -0.18
C HIS A 56 -2.47 1.19 0.52
N PHE A 57 -2.20 1.25 1.82
CA PHE A 57 -2.07 0.07 2.68
C PHE A 57 -3.40 -0.16 3.42
N VAL A 58 -4.13 -1.20 3.04
CA VAL A 58 -5.43 -1.52 3.61
C VAL A 58 -5.25 -2.45 4.80
N HIS A 59 -5.68 -1.96 5.97
CA HIS A 59 -5.64 -2.71 7.21
C HIS A 59 -7.06 -2.96 7.75
N LYS A 60 -7.20 -4.00 8.55
CA LYS A 60 -8.46 -4.38 9.20
C LYS A 60 -8.27 -4.43 10.71
N ASP A 61 -9.11 -3.71 11.45
CA ASP A 61 -9.11 -3.72 12.91
C ASP A 61 -9.34 -5.14 13.45
N THR A 62 -8.52 -5.57 14.39
CA THR A 62 -8.56 -6.95 14.90
C THR A 62 -9.74 -7.25 15.81
N GLN A 63 -10.43 -6.23 16.33
CA GLN A 63 -11.57 -6.38 17.23
C GLN A 63 -12.90 -6.15 16.50
N SER A 64 -13.02 -5.04 15.78
CA SER A 64 -14.27 -4.62 15.13
C SER A 64 -14.36 -5.05 13.66
N GLY A 65 -13.23 -5.36 13.02
CA GLY A 65 -13.16 -5.65 11.60
C GLY A 65 -13.32 -4.44 10.69
N THR A 66 -13.41 -3.22 11.23
CA THR A 66 -13.46 -1.98 10.42
C THR A 66 -12.13 -1.74 9.71
N LEU A 67 -12.18 -1.15 8.52
CA LEU A 67 -10.97 -0.88 7.75
C LEU A 67 -10.29 0.43 8.18
N GLY A 68 -8.97 0.44 8.06
CA GLY A 68 -8.13 1.64 8.13
C GLY A 68 -7.15 1.63 6.97
N VAL A 69 -7.08 2.72 6.21
CA VAL A 69 -6.19 2.84 5.05
C VAL A 69 -5.12 3.86 5.33
N LEU A 70 -3.86 3.49 5.12
CA LEU A 70 -2.72 4.41 5.12
C LEU A 70 -2.36 4.73 3.67
N GLY A 71 -2.52 6.00 3.27
CA GLY A 71 -2.07 6.51 1.98
C GLY A 71 -0.66 7.08 2.07
N VAL A 72 0.20 6.79 1.08
CA VAL A 72 1.53 7.39 0.94
C VAL A 72 1.72 7.87 -0.50
N PHE A 73 2.11 9.14 -0.66
CA PHE A 73 2.46 9.70 -1.96
C PHE A 73 3.87 9.29 -2.38
N LEU A 74 4.04 8.86 -3.63
CA LEU A 74 5.35 8.65 -4.24
C LEU A 74 5.59 9.74 -5.29
N THR A 75 6.78 10.33 -5.25
CA THR A 75 7.18 11.42 -6.15
C THR A 75 8.50 11.09 -6.86
N PRO A 76 8.74 11.62 -8.07
CA PRO A 76 10.03 11.49 -8.74
C PRO A 76 11.17 12.02 -7.86
N GLY A 77 12.24 11.26 -7.76
CA GLY A 77 13.37 11.57 -6.91
C GLY A 77 14.42 10.47 -6.91
N ALA A 78 15.09 10.28 -5.78
CA ALA A 78 16.06 9.20 -5.62
C ALA A 78 15.41 7.82 -5.82
N THR A 79 16.14 6.90 -6.46
CA THR A 79 15.66 5.54 -6.69
C THR A 79 15.42 4.81 -5.38
N ASN A 80 14.21 4.29 -5.19
CA ASN A 80 13.93 3.28 -4.18
C ASN A 80 14.18 1.90 -4.82
N ALA A 81 15.33 1.29 -4.53
CA ALA A 81 15.74 0.02 -5.14
C ALA A 81 14.77 -1.13 -4.84
N SER A 82 14.21 -1.17 -3.63
CA SER A 82 13.23 -2.18 -3.24
C SER A 82 11.92 -2.03 -4.01
N PHE A 83 11.43 -0.79 -4.18
CA PHE A 83 10.26 -0.54 -5.02
C PHE A 83 10.55 -0.83 -6.49
N ALA A 84 11.73 -0.47 -7.00
CA ALA A 84 12.10 -0.76 -8.39
C ALA A 84 12.11 -2.26 -8.68
N ALA A 85 12.65 -3.08 -7.77
CA ALA A 85 12.62 -4.54 -7.89
C ALA A 85 11.19 -5.09 -7.84
N LEU A 86 10.34 -4.56 -6.95
CA LEU A 86 8.93 -4.94 -6.87
C LEU A 86 8.17 -4.57 -8.16
N ALA A 87 8.37 -3.34 -8.65
CA ALA A 87 7.73 -2.82 -9.86
C ALA A 87 8.14 -3.57 -11.13
N ALA A 88 9.38 -4.06 -11.20
CA ALA A 88 9.85 -4.89 -12.30
C ALA A 88 9.13 -6.25 -12.40
N ALA A 89 8.48 -6.69 -11.32
CA ALA A 89 7.68 -7.92 -11.29
C ALA A 89 6.18 -7.69 -11.52
N PHE A 90 5.76 -6.45 -11.81
CA PHE A 90 4.35 -6.13 -12.01
C PHE A 90 3.76 -6.91 -13.20
N PRO A 91 2.65 -7.63 -13.02
CA PRO A 91 1.95 -8.26 -14.13
C PRO A 91 1.43 -7.18 -15.10
N GLU A 92 1.90 -7.21 -16.35
CA GLU A 92 1.54 -6.18 -17.35
C GLU A 92 0.09 -6.27 -17.82
N LEU A 93 -0.47 -7.48 -17.87
CA LEU A 93 -1.81 -7.73 -18.35
C LEU A 93 -2.80 -7.91 -17.18
N PRO A 94 -4.05 -7.45 -17.34
CA PRO A 94 -5.12 -7.74 -16.39
C PRO A 94 -5.29 -9.24 -16.15
N ASN A 95 -5.65 -9.59 -14.91
CA ASN A 95 -5.71 -10.95 -14.37
C ASN A 95 -4.37 -11.69 -14.35
N GLY A 96 -3.25 -10.99 -14.58
CA GLY A 96 -1.92 -11.53 -14.36
C GLY A 96 -1.62 -11.63 -12.87
N GLU A 97 -1.02 -12.75 -12.45
CA GLU A 97 -0.62 -13.01 -11.08
C GLU A 97 0.86 -13.41 -11.00
N VAL A 98 1.54 -12.92 -9.97
CA VAL A 98 2.94 -13.25 -9.68
C VAL A 98 3.08 -13.55 -8.19
N THR A 99 3.69 -14.68 -7.86
CA THR A 99 4.12 -14.96 -6.48
C THR A 99 5.38 -14.17 -6.18
N ILE A 100 5.41 -13.48 -5.04
CA ILE A 100 6.58 -12.75 -4.55
C ILE A 100 7.13 -13.51 -3.34
N ASP A 101 8.43 -13.79 -3.32
CA ASP A 101 9.05 -14.53 -2.21
C ASP A 101 9.29 -13.65 -0.97
N GLU A 102 9.67 -12.37 -1.16
CA GLU A 102 9.88 -11.42 -0.07
C GLU A 102 9.30 -10.05 -0.44
N VAL A 103 8.36 -9.58 0.37
CA VAL A 103 7.89 -8.20 0.33
C VAL A 103 7.86 -7.63 1.74
N ASN A 104 8.36 -6.40 1.89
CA ASN A 104 8.27 -5.64 3.13
C ASN A 104 7.53 -4.32 2.86
N PRO A 105 6.31 -4.12 3.41
CA PRO A 105 5.52 -2.91 3.16
C PRO A 105 6.24 -1.64 3.66
N ASN A 106 7.16 -1.76 4.61
CA ASN A 106 7.92 -0.61 5.12
C ASN A 106 8.89 -0.02 4.10
N TRP A 107 9.21 -0.71 3.01
CA TRP A 107 10.04 -0.17 1.92
C TRP A 107 9.46 1.07 1.26
N LEU A 108 8.15 1.27 1.41
CA LEU A 108 7.40 2.36 0.79
C LEU A 108 6.97 3.43 1.81
N LEU A 109 7.33 3.28 3.09
CA LEU A 109 7.04 4.28 4.10
C LEU A 109 8.08 5.42 4.07
N PRO A 110 7.66 6.67 4.28
CA PRO A 110 8.58 7.80 4.42
C PRO A 110 9.38 7.70 5.72
N ALA A 111 10.54 8.37 5.76
CA ALA A 111 11.36 8.46 6.98
C ALA A 111 10.66 9.20 8.13
N SER A 112 9.83 10.20 7.80
CA SER A 112 8.97 10.90 8.76
C SER A 112 7.56 10.32 8.70
N LEU A 113 7.04 9.88 9.84
CA LEU A 113 5.71 9.28 9.96
C LEU A 113 4.64 10.27 10.44
N GLY A 114 4.86 11.58 10.27
CA GLY A 114 3.80 12.57 10.47
C GLY A 114 2.69 12.39 9.42
N TYR A 115 1.43 12.46 9.85
CA TYR A 115 0.29 12.13 8.98
C TYR A 115 -0.92 13.04 9.21
N TRP A 116 -1.80 13.10 8.21
CA TRP A 116 -3.17 13.59 8.34
C TRP A 116 -4.13 12.41 8.53
N THR A 117 -5.24 12.63 9.22
CA THR A 117 -6.26 11.59 9.44
C THR A 117 -7.65 12.19 9.35
N TYR A 118 -8.59 11.43 8.78
CA TYR A 118 -10.00 11.77 8.66
C TYR A 118 -10.82 10.49 8.49
N GLU A 119 -12.13 10.54 8.77
CA GLU A 119 -13.05 9.43 8.51
C GLU A 119 -13.50 9.48 7.04
N GLY A 120 -13.39 8.37 6.31
CA GLY A 120 -13.62 8.32 4.86
C GLY A 120 -14.27 7.01 4.39
N SER A 121 -14.18 6.75 3.09
CA SER A 121 -14.65 5.53 2.44
C SER A 121 -13.54 4.85 1.65
N LEU A 122 -13.80 3.64 1.16
CA LEU A 122 -12.99 3.05 0.11
C LEU A 122 -13.15 3.84 -1.19
N THR A 123 -12.12 3.79 -2.02
CA THR A 123 -12.00 4.44 -3.32
C THR A 123 -11.80 3.42 -4.43
#